data_AF-A0A2E6H6N5-F1
#
_entry.id   AF-A0A2E6H6N5-F1
#
_cell.length_a   1.000
_cell.length_b   1.000
_cell.length_c   1.000
_cell.angle_alpha   90.00
_cell.angle_beta   90.00
_cell.angle_gamma   90.00
#
_symmetry.space_group_name_H-M   'P 1'
#
loop_
_entity.id
_entity.type
_entity.pdbx_description
1 polymer ?
#
loop_
_entity_poly.entity_id
_entity_poly.type
_entity_poly.pdbx_seq_one_letter_code
_entity_poly.pdbx_strand_id
1 'polypeptide(L)' 'MTIEEALKLVRKAVKHSHLDNQPHIDLSVCTADKRIITQEALTFLQAEVVKGNMTEDELKEKLGLA' A
#
# COMPACT_ATOMS: atom_id res chain seq x y z
N MET A 1 4.07 12.90 6.42
CA MET A 1 4.03 11.87 5.37
C MET A 1 3.22 12.41 4.21
N THR A 2 3.80 12.43 3.02
CA THR A 2 3.11 12.77 1.77
C THR A 2 2.52 11.51 1.12
N ILE A 3 1.62 11.69 0.14
CA ILE A 3 1.07 10.58 -0.65
C ILE A 3 2.20 9.76 -1.31
N GLU A 4 3.20 10.43 -1.87
CA GLU A 4 4.30 9.77 -2.57
C GLU A 4 5.18 8.94 -1.63
N GLU A 5 5.48 9.48 -0.43
CA GLU A 5 6.20 8.75 0.62
C GLU A 5 5.43 7.50 1.07
N ALA A 6 4.12 7.65 1.28
CA ALA A 6 3.26 6.55 1.69
C ALA A 6 3.19 5.45 0.62
N LEU A 7 2.99 5.84 -0.66
CA LEU A 7 3.00 4.89 -1.79
C LEU A 7 4.34 4.14 -1.87
N LYS A 8 5.46 4.82 -1.69
CA LYS A 8 6.79 4.21 -1.70
C LYS A 8 6.99 3.21 -0.57
N LEU A 9 6.42 3.46 0.61
CA LEU A 9 6.47 2.53 1.74
C LEU A 9 5.59 1.31 1.47
N VAL A 10 4.33 1.52 1.07
CA VAL A 10 3.35 0.44 0.87
C VAL A 10 3.71 -0.44 -0.33
N ARG A 11 4.25 0.12 -1.42
CA ARG A 11 4.74 -0.66 -2.58
C ARG A 11 5.77 -1.72 -2.20
N LYS A 12 6.60 -1.48 -1.17
CA LYS A 12 7.59 -2.47 -0.70
C LYS A 12 6.95 -3.66 0.01
N ALA A 13 5.70 -3.50 0.46
CA ALA A 13 4.91 -4.57 1.04
C ALA A 13 4.03 -5.29 0.00
N VAL A 14 4.07 -4.90 -1.28
CA VAL A 14 3.31 -5.60 -2.33
C VAL A 14 4.05 -6.88 -2.74
N LYS A 15 3.33 -7.99 -2.74
CA LYS A 15 3.83 -9.33 -3.05
C LYS A 15 2.88 -10.02 -4.02
N HIS A 16 3.44 -10.89 -4.87
CA HIS A 16 2.64 -11.77 -5.73
C HIS A 16 2.33 -13.08 -4.99
N SER A 17 1.05 -13.46 -4.97
CA SER A 17 0.65 -14.80 -4.55
C SER A 17 1.12 -15.82 -5.58
N HIS A 18 1.65 -16.95 -5.11
CA HIS A 18 2.13 -18.03 -5.99
C HIS A 18 0.99 -18.81 -6.63
N LEU A 19 -0.23 -18.71 -6.07
CA LEU A 19 -1.39 -19.48 -6.51
C LEU A 19 -2.21 -18.78 -7.60
N ASP A 20 -2.29 -17.45 -7.56
CA ASP A 20 -3.22 -16.69 -8.42
C ASP A 20 -2.55 -15.58 -9.23
N ASN A 21 -1.23 -15.37 -9.09
CA ASN A 21 -0.47 -14.25 -9.65
C ASN A 21 -1.05 -12.85 -9.33
N GLN A 22 -2.00 -12.79 -8.39
CA GLN A 22 -2.64 -11.55 -7.95
C GLN A 22 -1.73 -10.84 -6.94
N PRO A 23 -1.32 -9.60 -7.23
CA PRO A 23 -0.57 -8.77 -6.30
C PRO A 23 -1.46 -8.39 -5.11
N HIS A 24 -0.91 -8.46 -3.90
CA HIS A 24 -1.58 -8.06 -2.67
C HIS A 24 -0.59 -7.40 -1.71
N ILE A 25 -1.11 -6.64 -0.75
CA ILE A 25 -0.30 -6.03 0.31
C ILE A 25 -0.10 -7.06 1.42
N ASP A 26 1.14 -7.42 1.69
CA ASP A 26 1.55 -8.35 2.74
C ASP A 26 2.51 -7.65 3.70
N LEU A 27 1.99 -7.15 4.84
CA LEU A 27 2.83 -6.50 5.85
C LEU A 27 3.80 -7.45 6.56
N SER A 28 3.70 -8.77 6.38
CA SER A 28 4.65 -9.73 6.94
C SER A 28 6.01 -9.71 6.25
N VAL A 29 6.09 -9.15 5.03
CA VAL A 29 7.37 -8.98 4.31
C VAL A 29 8.19 -7.81 4.86
N CYS A 30 7.57 -6.93 5.63
CA CYS A 30 8.26 -5.83 6.29
C CYS A 30 9.02 -6.34 7.52
N THR A 31 10.23 -5.82 7.73
CA THR A 31 10.93 -5.97 9.00
C THR A 31 10.14 -5.34 10.14
N ALA A 32 10.35 -5.79 11.37
CA ALA A 32 9.57 -5.34 12.53
C ALA A 32 9.61 -3.80 12.72
N ASP A 33 10.77 -3.18 12.48
CA ASP A 33 10.95 -1.72 12.54
C ASP A 33 10.21 -0.96 11.43
N LYS A 34 9.94 -1.62 10.30
CA LYS A 34 9.22 -1.04 9.15
C LYS A 34 7.74 -1.36 9.13
N ARG A 35 7.30 -2.41 9.82
CA ARG A 35 5.90 -2.84 9.80
C ARG A 35 4.94 -1.75 10.28
N ILE A 36 5.29 -1.06 11.38
CA ILE A 36 4.44 0.00 11.96
C ILE A 36 4.32 1.17 10.98
N ILE A 37 5.44 1.69 10.47
CA ILE A 37 5.42 2.84 9.54
C ILE A 37 4.75 2.50 8.21
N THR A 38 4.88 1.27 7.71
CA THR A 38 4.17 0.82 6.50
C THR A 38 2.67 0.68 6.75
N GLN A 39 2.25 0.24 7.93
CA GLN A 39 0.85 0.18 8.31
C GLN A 39 0.24 1.59 8.42
N GLU A 40 0.94 2.53 9.05
CA GLU A 40 0.53 3.94 9.11
C GLU A 40 0.41 4.55 7.70
N ALA A 41 1.35 4.24 6.81
CA ALA A 41 1.29 4.66 5.41
C ALA A 41 0.06 4.12 4.68
N LEU A 42 -0.30 2.85 4.92
CA LEU A 42 -1.51 2.26 4.34
C LEU A 42 -2.78 2.95 4.85
N THR A 43 -2.88 3.17 6.16
CA THR A 43 -4.01 3.89 6.77
C THR A 43 -4.11 5.33 6.26
N PHE A 44 -2.97 6.01 6.08
CA PHE A 44 -2.93 7.35 5.49
C PHE A 44 -3.49 7.36 4.07
N LEU A 45 -3.05 6.44 3.19
CA LEU A 45 -3.56 6.34 1.83
C LEU A 45 -5.06 6.04 1.79
N GLN A 46 -5.54 5.15 2.65
CA GLN A 46 -6.97 4.86 2.79
C GLN A 46 -7.76 6.10 3.23
N ALA A 47 -7.22 6.90 4.15
CA ALA A 47 -7.86 8.15 4.57
C ALA A 47 -7.94 9.16 3.41
N GLU A 48 -6.92 9.24 2.55
CA GLU A 48 -6.94 10.10 1.37
C GLU A 48 -8.00 9.66 0.34
N VAL A 49 -8.22 8.35 0.19
CA VAL A 49 -9.34 7.83 -0.61
C VAL A 49 -10.68 8.25 -0.02
N VAL A 50 -10.86 8.08 1.30
CA VAL A 50 -12.11 8.46 2.00
C VAL A 50 -12.39 9.96 1.91
N LYS A 51 -11.35 10.80 1.92
CA LYS A 51 -11.47 12.25 1.73
C LYS A 51 -11.80 12.67 0.30
N GLY A 52 -11.72 11.74 -0.67
CA GLY A 52 -11.93 12.03 -2.08
C GLY A 52 -10.73 12.65 -2.79
N ASN A 53 -9.54 12.61 -2.18
CA ASN A 53 -8.31 13.13 -2.80
C ASN A 53 -7.73 12.17 -3.85
N MET A 54 -8.18 10.91 -3.85
CA MET A 54 -7.95 9.92 -4.89
C MET A 54 -9.04 8.85 -4.84
N THR A 55 -9.21 8.08 -5.91
CA THR A 55 -10.12 6.92 -5.91
C THR A 55 -9.41 5.66 -5.43
N GLU A 56 -10.20 4.64 -5.07
CA GLU A 56 -9.64 3.33 -4.72
C GLU A 56 -8.93 2.68 -5.93
N ASP A 57 -9.44 2.88 -7.14
CA ASP A 57 -8.84 2.36 -8.37
C ASP A 57 -7.52 3.05 -8.68
N GLU A 58 -7.46 4.38 -8.55
CA GLU A 58 -6.20 5.13 -8.68
C GLU A 58 -5.16 4.67 -7.65
N LEU A 59 -5.59 4.37 -6.42
CA LEU A 59 -4.69 3.83 -5.40
C LEU A 59 -4.19 2.44 -5.79
N LYS A 60 -5.05 1.55 -6.28
CA LYS A 60 -4.68 0.20 -6.73
C LYS A 60 -3.69 0.24 -7.89
N GLU A 61 -3.96 1.04 -8.92
CA GLU A 61 -3.03 1.25 -10.05
C GLU A 61 -1.68 1.78 -9.54
N LYS A 62 -1.70 2.80 -8.67
CA LYS A 62 -0.47 3.35 -8.09
C LYS A 62 0.27 2.34 -7.21
N LEU A 63 -0.39 1.36 -6.62
CA LEU A 63 0.26 0.30 -5.85
C LEU A 63 0.66 -0.91 -6.70
N GLY A 64 0.26 -0.98 -7.97
CA GLY A 64 0.46 -2.14 -8.83
C GLY A 64 -0.42 -3.33 -8.43
N LEU A 65 -1.62 -3.04 -7.91
CA LEU A 65 -2.60 -4.03 -7.47
C LEU A 65 -3.69 -4.30 -8.53
N ALA A 66 -3.76 -3.45 -9.56
CA ALA A 66 -4.70 -3.51 -10.68
C ALA A 66 -3.95 -3.35 -12.01
#